data_AF-A0A528B0T7-F1
#
_entry.id   AF-A0A528B0T7-F1
#
_cell.length_a   1.000
_cell.length_b   1.000
_cell.length_c   1.000
_cell.angle_alpha   90.00
_cell.angle_beta   90.00
_cell.angle_gamma   90.00
#
_symmetry.space_group_name_H-M   'P 1'
#
loop_
_entity.id
_entity.type
_entity.pdbx_description
1 polymer ?
#
loop_
_entity_poly.entity_id
_entity_poly.type
_entity_poly.pdbx_seq_one_letter_code
_entity_poly.pdbx_strand_id
1 'polypeptide(L)'
;MHDVRHTIGAMLDRAMCNRSHPFGVADWQASAVIIAPHPDDETLGCGGVASKKLGAGADVRFIFVTDGSASHANRVDSEALRIAREDEAIE
;
A
#
# COMPACT_ATOMS: atom_id res chain seq x y z
N MET A 1 28.13 7.11 -17.35
CA MET A 1 27.53 6.02 -16.56
C MET A 1 26.02 6.17 -16.65
N HIS A 2 25.32 5.30 -17.39
CA HIS A 2 23.87 5.19 -17.22
C HIS A 2 23.60 4.85 -15.76
N ASP A 3 22.72 5.61 -15.11
CA ASP A 3 22.39 5.41 -13.70
C ASP A 3 21.82 3.99 -13.52
N VAL A 4 22.57 3.13 -12.83
CA VAL A 4 22.20 1.73 -12.59
C VAL A 4 20.83 1.64 -11.93
N ARG A 5 20.46 2.62 -11.10
CA ARG A 5 19.12 2.69 -10.49
C ARG A 5 18.02 2.87 -11.52
N HIS A 6 18.25 3.73 -12.52
CA HIS A 6 17.29 3.95 -13.59
C HIS A 6 17.10 2.69 -14.44
N THR A 7 18.19 1.99 -14.78
CA THR A 7 18.13 0.74 -15.54
C THR A 7 17.38 -0.35 -14.77
N ILE A 8 17.67 -0.54 -13.49
CA ILE A 8 16.96 -1.54 -12.65
C ILE A 8 15.48 -1.19 -12.51
N GLY A 9 15.14 0.09 -12.25
CA GLY A 9 13.76 0.55 -12.16
C GLY A 9 12.97 0.25 -13.43
N ALA A 10 13.53 0.57 -14.59
CA ALA A 10 12.89 0.28 -15.88
C ALA A 10 12.70 -1.23 -16.13
N MET A 11 13.65 -2.07 -15.69
CA MET A 11 13.52 -3.53 -15.80
C MET A 11 12.40 -4.08 -14.92
N LEU A 12 12.28 -3.60 -13.67
CA LEU A 12 11.23 -4.01 -12.74
C LEU A 12 9.85 -3.57 -13.24
N ASP A 13 9.71 -2.32 -13.69
CA ASP A 13 8.47 -1.80 -14.24
C ASP A 13 7.97 -2.63 -15.44
N ARG A 14 8.88 -2.98 -16.35
CA ARG A 14 8.55 -3.83 -17.49
C ARG A 14 8.16 -5.25 -17.08
N ALA A 15 8.83 -5.81 -16.08
CA ALA A 15 8.47 -7.11 -15.53
C ALA A 15 7.10 -7.10 -14.83
N MET A 16 6.74 -6.00 -14.17
CA MET A 16 5.41 -5.80 -13.60
C MET A 16 4.36 -5.69 -14.69
N CYS A 17 4.55 -4.83 -15.70
CA CYS A 17 3.61 -4.69 -16.81
C CYS A 17 3.36 -6.02 -17.52
N ASN A 18 4.41 -6.81 -17.79
CA ASN A 18 4.28 -8.11 -18.46
C ASN A 18 3.54 -9.18 -17.64
N ARG A 19 3.53 -9.05 -16.30
CA ARG A 19 2.83 -9.98 -15.40
C ARG A 19 1.47 -9.46 -14.96
N SER A 20 1.20 -8.18 -15.18
CA SER A 20 -0.10 -7.59 -14.90
C SER A 20 -1.14 -8.14 -15.88
N HIS A 21 -2.35 -8.33 -15.39
CA HIS A 21 -3.50 -8.68 -16.19
C HIS A 21 -4.69 -7.82 -15.76
N PRO A 22 -5.70 -7.63 -16.63
CA PRO A 22 -6.94 -6.99 -16.23
C PRO A 22 -7.57 -7.73 -15.05
N PHE A 23 -8.12 -6.96 -14.11
CA PHE A 23 -8.80 -7.49 -12.94
C PHE A 23 -10.12 -8.16 -13.34
N GLY A 24 -10.32 -9.40 -12.92
CA GLY A 24 -11.47 -10.25 -13.23
C GLY A 24 -12.19 -10.80 -12.01
N VAL A 25 -13.22 -11.62 -12.24
CA VAL A 25 -14.07 -12.17 -11.17
C VAL A 25 -13.29 -13.11 -10.25
N ALA A 26 -12.40 -13.93 -10.79
CA ALA A 26 -11.58 -14.86 -10.01
C ALA A 26 -10.63 -14.14 -9.04
N ASP A 27 -10.23 -12.90 -9.36
CA ASP A 27 -9.28 -12.15 -8.56
C ASP A 27 -9.85 -11.71 -7.22
N TRP A 28 -11.17 -11.71 -7.03
CA TRP A 28 -11.77 -11.38 -5.73
C TRP A 28 -11.34 -12.35 -4.62
N GLN A 29 -11.06 -13.61 -4.95
CA GLN A 29 -10.65 -14.64 -3.99
C GLN A 29 -9.12 -14.77 -3.87
N ALA A 30 -8.36 -14.12 -4.76
CA ALA A 30 -6.91 -14.16 -4.73
C ALA A 30 -6.36 -13.22 -3.64
N SER A 31 -5.44 -13.74 -2.83
CA SER A 31 -4.72 -12.96 -1.82
C SER A 31 -4.03 -11.74 -2.43
N ALA A 32 -3.95 -10.66 -1.66
CA ALA A 32 -3.42 -9.40 -2.13
C ALA A 32 -2.47 -8.76 -1.11
N VAL A 33 -1.51 -8.01 -1.65
CA VAL A 33 -0.71 -7.06 -0.87
C VAL A 33 -1.06 -5.67 -1.36
N ILE A 34 -1.49 -4.79 -0.45
CA ILE A 34 -1.75 -3.38 -0.71
C ILE A 34 -0.58 -2.60 -0.13
N ILE A 35 0.09 -1.84 -0.99
CA ILE A 35 1.22 -1.00 -0.61
C ILE A 35 0.73 0.44 -0.62
N ALA A 36 0.81 1.12 0.52
CA ALA A 36 0.33 2.47 0.73
C ALA A 36 1.49 3.37 1.23
N PRO A 37 1.59 4.63 0.77
CA PRO A 37 2.66 5.52 1.19
C PRO A 37 2.69 5.77 2.73
N HIS A 38 1.53 6.03 3.32
CA HIS A 38 1.34 6.23 4.77
C HIS A 38 0.14 5.39 5.25
N PRO A 39 -0.01 5.17 6.58
CA PRO A 39 -1.28 4.71 7.15
C PRO A 39 -2.41 5.65 6.73
N ASP A 40 -3.62 5.18 6.44
CA ASP A 40 -4.82 5.87 5.89
C ASP A 40 -4.97 5.85 4.35
N ASP A 41 -3.86 5.91 3.61
CA ASP A 41 -3.88 5.89 2.14
C ASP A 41 -4.46 4.56 1.60
N GLU A 42 -4.28 3.45 2.31
CA GLU A 42 -4.82 2.14 1.95
C GLU A 42 -6.34 2.11 2.00
N THR A 43 -6.92 2.75 3.02
CA THR A 43 -8.36 2.83 3.24
C THR A 43 -8.99 3.77 2.21
N LEU A 44 -8.39 4.95 2.00
CA LEU A 44 -8.89 5.94 1.05
C LEU A 44 -8.75 5.50 -0.42
N GLY A 45 -7.64 4.84 -0.77
CA GLY A 45 -7.39 4.40 -2.14
C GLY A 45 -8.01 3.03 -2.46
N CYS A 46 -7.73 2.04 -1.63
CA CYS A 46 -8.01 0.63 -1.92
C CYS A 46 -8.97 -0.03 -0.92
N GLY A 47 -9.51 0.69 0.08
CA GLY A 47 -10.31 0.10 1.16
C GLY A 47 -11.53 -0.67 0.66
N GLY A 48 -12.22 -0.15 -0.36
CA GLY A 48 -13.34 -0.85 -0.99
C GLY A 48 -12.94 -2.16 -1.68
N VAL A 49 -11.76 -2.22 -2.29
CA VAL A 49 -11.22 -3.45 -2.91
C VAL A 49 -10.77 -4.44 -1.84
N ALA A 50 -10.08 -3.96 -0.81
CA ALA A 50 -9.64 -4.76 0.34
C ALA A 50 -10.83 -5.42 1.05
N SER A 51 -11.86 -4.62 1.38
CA SER A 51 -13.09 -5.10 2.02
C SER A 51 -13.80 -6.17 1.20
N LYS A 52 -13.92 -5.98 -0.12
CA LYS A 52 -14.52 -6.99 -1.02
C LYS A 52 -13.70 -8.28 -1.10
N LYS A 53 -12.37 -8.18 -1.16
CA LYS A 53 -11.47 -9.34 -1.16
C LYS A 53 -11.55 -10.13 0.14
N LEU A 54 -11.51 -9.43 1.28
CA LEU A 54 -11.70 -10.05 2.61
C LEU A 54 -13.06 -10.74 2.71
N GLY A 55 -14.14 -10.09 2.25
CA GLY A 55 -15.48 -10.67 2.21
C GLY A 55 -15.61 -11.89 1.27
N ALA A 56 -14.72 -12.01 0.29
CA ALA A 56 -14.62 -13.18 -0.59
C ALA A 56 -13.68 -14.28 -0.04
N GLY A 57 -13.11 -14.10 1.15
CA GLY A 57 -12.23 -15.06 1.82
C GLY A 57 -10.76 -14.98 1.44
N ALA A 58 -10.33 -13.93 0.75
CA ALA A 58 -8.92 -13.71 0.41
C ALA A 58 -8.12 -13.19 1.62
N ASP A 59 -6.84 -13.55 1.69
CA ASP A 59 -5.89 -12.92 2.62
C ASP A 59 -5.41 -11.57 2.05
N VAL A 60 -5.50 -10.50 2.83
CA VAL A 60 -5.09 -9.16 2.41
C VAL A 60 -4.08 -8.61 3.42
N ARG A 61 -2.89 -8.25 2.92
CA ARG A 61 -1.83 -7.64 3.72
C ARG A 61 -1.62 -6.19 3.32
N PHE A 62 -1.45 -5.32 4.30
CA PHE A 62 -1.08 -3.92 4.09
C PHE A 62 0.42 -3.73 4.36
N ILE A 63 1.06 -2.91 3.54
CA ILE A 63 2.43 -2.45 3.73
C ILE A 63 2.42 -0.93 3.64
N PHE A 64 2.79 -0.28 4.75
CA PHE A 64 3.00 1.15 4.81
C PHE A 64 4.48 1.46 4.54
N VAL A 65 4.74 2.34 3.58
CA VAL A 65 6.13 2.70 3.20
C VAL A 65 6.76 3.61 4.25
N THR A 66 5.95 4.42 4.92
CA THR A 66 6.35 5.34 5.99
C THR A 66 5.35 5.26 7.14
N ASP A 67 5.68 5.89 8.27
CA ASP A 67 4.85 5.93 9.47
C ASP A 67 3.91 7.14 9.54
N GLY A 68 3.95 8.04 8.54
CA GLY A 68 3.10 9.24 8.49
C GLY A 68 3.43 10.34 9.52
N SER A 69 4.51 10.19 10.31
CA SER A 69 4.85 11.09 11.43
C SER A 69 5.19 12.53 11.01
N ALA A 70 5.61 12.74 9.76
CA ALA A 70 5.91 14.07 9.21
C ALA A 70 4.65 14.88 8.85
N SER A 71 3.48 14.26 8.92
CA SER A 71 2.20 14.94 8.68
C SER A 71 1.95 16.00 9.74
N HIS A 72 1.39 17.14 9.34
CA HIS A 72 0.99 18.22 10.26
C HIS A 72 2.07 18.65 11.28
N ALA A 73 3.36 18.63 10.90
CA ALA A 73 4.50 18.86 11.81
C ALA A 73 4.47 20.15 12.65
N ASN A 74 3.65 21.14 12.25
CA ASN A 74 3.46 22.39 13.01
C ASN A 74 2.30 22.34 14.01
N ARG A 75 1.58 21.21 14.12
CA ARG A 75 0.35 21.07 14.91
C ARG A 75 0.38 19.91 15.90
N VAL A 76 1.12 18.85 15.59
CA VAL A 76 1.20 17.64 16.40
C VAL A 76 2.66 17.23 16.52
N ASP A 77 3.05 16.73 17.71
CA ASP A 77 4.34 16.10 17.91
C ASP A 77 4.47 14.84 17.04
N SER A 78 5.61 14.66 16.38
CA SER A 78 5.79 13.60 15.38
C SER A 78 5.72 12.20 15.98
N GLU A 79 6.23 12.01 17.21
CA GLU A 79 6.20 10.71 17.87
C GLU A 79 4.80 10.37 18.36
N ALA A 80 4.10 11.36 18.95
CA ALA A 80 2.70 11.19 19.30
C ALA A 80 1.83 10.86 18.07
N LEU A 81 2.10 11.51 16.93
CA LEU A 81 1.38 11.24 15.69
C LEU A 81 1.71 9.86 15.13
N ARG A 82 2.98 9.44 15.17
CA ARG A 82 3.40 8.10 14.76
C ARG A 82 2.63 7.01 15.51
N ILE A 83 2.60 7.11 16.84
CA ILE A 83 1.90 6.15 17.70
C ILE A 83 0.40 6.13 17.37
N ALA A 84 -0.24 7.30 17.27
CA ALA A 84 -1.65 7.39 16.94
C ALA A 84 -1.97 6.72 15.60
N ARG A 85 -1.15 6.93 14.57
CA ARG A 85 -1.36 6.34 13.24
C ARG A 85 -1.08 4.85 13.19
N GLU A 86 -0.12 4.35 13.97
CA GLU A 86 0.12 2.91 14.11
C GLU A 86 -1.07 2.21 14.77
N ASP A 87 -1.65 2.83 15.80
CA ASP A 87 -2.85 2.31 16.47
C ASP A 87 -4.08 2.35 15.53
N GLU A 88 -4.29 3.47 14.82
CA GLU A 88 -5.36 3.62 13.81
C GLU A 88 -5.27 2.58 12.70
N ALA A 89 -4.07 2.16 12.30
CA ALA A 89 -3.86 1.20 11.22
C ALA A 89 -4.15 -0.26 11.62
N ILE A 90 -4.22 -0.56 12.91
CA ILE A 90 -4.46 -1.91 13.44
C ILE A 90 -5.94 -2.13 13.80
N GLU A 91 -6.71 -1.05 13.99
CA GLU A 91 -8.15 -1.09 14.29
C GLU A 91 -9.00 -1.66 13.14
#